data_AF-A0A967XIN0-F1
#
_entry.id   AF-A0A967XIN0-F1
#
_cell.length_a   1.000
_cell.length_b   1.000
_cell.length_c   1.000
_cell.angle_alpha   90.00
_cell.angle_beta   90.00
_cell.angle_gamma   90.00
#
_symmetry.space_group_name_H-M   'P 1'
#
loop_
_entity.id
_entity.type
_entity.pdbx_description
1 polymer ?
#
loop_
_entity_poly.entity_id
_entity_poly.type
_entity_poly.pdbx_seq_one_letter_code
_entity_poly.pdbx_strand_id
1 'polypeptide(L)' 'GRVIEYVREKYGKDSVGQIITFGTMKARAVVRDVGRVLGLEPAETDRLAKMIPNAPGSGMTL' A
#
# COMPACT_ATOMS: atom_id res chain seq x y z
N GLY A 1 13.42 1.19 -19.42
CA GLY A 1 12.22 1.59 -20.19
C GLY A 1 12.65 2.60 -21.23
N ARG A 2 12.37 2.36 -22.51
CA ARG A 2 12.95 3.11 -23.65
C ARG A 2 12.83 4.64 -23.52
N VAL A 3 11.69 5.12 -23.01
CA VAL A 3 11.44 6.56 -22.81
C VAL A 3 12.31 7.15 -21.70
N ILE A 4 12.47 6.44 -20.58
CA ILE A 4 13.29 6.91 -19.45
C ILE A 4 14.76 7.05 -19.88
N GLU A 5 15.25 6.08 -20.66
CA GLU A 5 16.61 6.08 -21.18
C GLU A 5 16.86 7.24 -22.15
N TYR A 6 15.95 7.44 -23.11
CA TYR A 6 15.98 8.60 -24.00
C TYR A 6 16.02 9.95 -23.26
N VAL A 7 15.20 10.11 -22.23
CA VAL A 7 15.16 11.37 -21.46
C VAL A 7 16.43 11.55 -20.62
N ARG A 8 17.01 10.47 -20.06
CA ARG A 8 18.30 10.53 -19.34
C ARG A 8 19.48 10.88 -20.25
N GLU A 9 19.52 10.34 -21.46
CA GLU A 9 20.53 10.68 -22.46
C GLU A 9 20.39 12.13 -22.93
N LYS A 10 19.16 12.60 -23.14
CA LYS A 10 18.88 13.95 -23.63
C LYS A 10 19.16 15.06 -22.61
N TYR A 11 18.87 14.83 -21.33
CA TYR A 11 18.91 15.88 -20.29
C TYR A 11 20.00 15.68 -19.23
N GLY A 12 20.78 14.61 -19.33
CA GLY A 12 21.78 14.23 -18.34
C GLY A 12 21.20 13.35 -17.25
N LYS A 13 22.00 12.36 -16.83
CA LYS A 13 21.58 11.33 -15.87
C LYS A 13 21.19 11.90 -14.51
N ASP A 14 21.86 12.97 -14.07
CA ASP A 14 21.65 13.61 -12.77
C ASP A 14 20.46 14.57 -12.76
N SER A 15 19.95 14.94 -13.95
CA SER A 15 18.80 15.83 -14.12
C SER A 15 17.46 15.09 -14.19
N VAL A 16 17.46 13.75 -14.13
CA VAL A 16 16.26 12.91 -14.33
C VAL A 16 16.09 11.94 -13.17
N GLY A 17 15.10 12.22 -12.32
CA GLY A 17 14.69 11.38 -11.20
C GLY A 17 13.34 10.69 -11.43
N GLN A 18 13.05 9.67 -10.63
CA GLN A 18 11.71 9.09 -10.53
C GLN A 18 10.97 9.73 -9.36
N ILE A 19 9.65 9.89 -9.51
CA ILE A 19 8.79 10.30 -8.41
C ILE A 19 8.42 9.05 -7.62
N ILE A 20 8.71 9.05 -6.32
CA ILE A 20 8.28 7.98 -5.42
C ILE A 20 6.87 8.26 -4.89
N THR A 21 6.15 7.21 -4.52
CA THR A 21 4.90 7.31 -3.76
C THR A 21 5.12 6.82 -2.34
N PHE A 22 4.47 7.47 -1.38
CA PHE A 22 4.45 6.99 0.01
C PHE A 22 3.22 6.09 0.19
N GLY A 23 3.47 4.81 0.49
CA GLY A 23 2.41 3.89 0.90
C GLY A 23 2.07 4.12 2.37
N THR A 24 0.81 4.41 2.68
CA THR A 24 0.29 4.37 4.05
C THR A 24 -0.20 2.96 4.38
N MET A 25 -0.25 2.63 5.67
CA MET A 25 -0.79 1.32 6.08
C MET A 25 -2.29 1.27 5.77
N LYS A 26 -2.70 0.33 4.90
CA LYS A 26 -4.13 0.12 4.56
C LYS A 26 -4.85 -0.48 5.76
N ALA A 27 -6.10 -0.09 6.00
CA ALA A 27 -6.90 -0.54 7.15
C ALA A 27 -6.92 -2.08 7.32
N ARG A 28 -7.16 -2.84 6.25
CA ARG A 28 -7.11 -4.32 6.28
C ARG A 28 -5.72 -4.87 6.57
N ALA A 29 -4.67 -4.20 6.11
CA ALA A 29 -3.29 -4.63 6.32
C ALA A 29 -2.89 -4.45 7.79
N VAL A 30 -3.23 -3.30 8.39
CA VAL A 30 -2.96 -3.00 9.80
C VAL A 30 -3.55 -4.06 10.73
N VAL A 31 -4.80 -4.47 10.51
CA VAL A 31 -5.45 -5.50 11.36
C VAL A 31 -4.69 -6.83 11.34
N ARG A 32 -4.22 -7.25 10.16
CA ARG A 32 -3.44 -8.48 10.02
C ARG A 32 -2.06 -8.36 10.65
N ASP A 33 -1.41 -7.20 10.49
CA ASP A 33 -0.08 -6.97 11.01
C ASP A 33 -0.06 -6.88 12.54
N VAL A 34 -1.02 -6.15 13.14
CA VAL A 34 -1.18 -6.09 14.60
C VAL A 34 -1.57 -7.47 15.16
N GLY A 35 -2.48 -8.17 14.49
CA GLY A 35 -2.87 -9.52 14.90
C GLY A 35 -1.71 -10.50 14.93
N ARG A 36 -0.78 -10.41 13.96
CA ARG A 36 0.47 -11.19 13.97
C ARG A 36 1.36 -10.85 15.17
N VAL A 37 1.47 -9.57 15.52
CA VAL A 37 2.25 -9.13 16.70
C VAL A 37 1.63 -9.64 18.01
N LEU A 38 0.31 -9.71 18.08
CA LEU A 38 -0.42 -10.21 19.25
C LEU A 38 -0.49 -11.74 19.34
N GLY A 39 0.08 -12.47 18.36
CA GLY A 39 0.06 -13.94 18.33
C GLY A 39 -1.31 -14.54 17.98
N LEU A 40 -2.20 -13.77 17.34
CA LEU A 40 -3.48 -14.27 16.86
C LEU A 40 -3.30 -15.15 15.62
N GLU A 41 -4.16 -16.15 15.47
CA GLU A 41 -4.15 -17.02 14.30
C GLU A 41 -4.46 -16.22 13.01
N PRO A 42 -3.75 -16.49 11.89
CA PRO A 42 -3.99 -15.80 10.62
C PRO A 42 -5.44 -15.89 10.14
N ALA A 43 -6.12 -17.01 10.42
CA ALA A 43 -7.52 -17.21 10.05
C ALA A 43 -8.47 -16.27 10.80
N GLU A 44 -8.17 -15.96 12.07
CA GLU A 44 -8.98 -15.05 12.88
C GLU A 44 -8.79 -13.60 12.43
N THR A 45 -7.53 -13.18 12.26
CA THR A 45 -7.18 -11.83 11.83
C THR A 45 -7.66 -11.54 10.40
N ASP A 46 -7.70 -12.55 9.52
CA ASP A 46 -8.25 -12.41 8.17
C ASP A 46 -9.77 -12.23 8.18
N ARG A 47 -10.50 -12.95 9.05
CA ARG A 47 -11.96 -12.76 9.22
C ARG A 47 -12.26 -11.33 9.66
N LEU A 48 -11.55 -10.83 10.67
CA LEU A 48 -11.70 -9.44 11.14
C LEU A 48 -11.34 -8.43 10.05
N ALA A 49 -10.22 -8.65 9.36
CA ALA A 49 -9.79 -7.77 8.28
C ALA A 49 -10.84 -7.71 7.17
N LYS A 50 -11.52 -8.83 6.85
CA LYS A 50 -12.57 -8.92 5.81
C LYS A 50 -13.82 -8.07 6.10
N MET A 51 -14.11 -7.78 7.37
CA MET A 51 -15.26 -6.95 7.76
C MET A 51 -15.09 -5.46 7.39
N ILE A 52 -13.87 -4.98 7.19
CA ILE A 52 -13.60 -3.59 6.78
C ILE A 52 -14.13 -3.37 5.35
N PRO A 53 -14.85 -2.29 5.02
CA PRO A 53 -15.27 -2.00 3.64
C PRO A 53 -14.10 -1.79 2.67
N ASN A 54 -14.26 -2.17 1.39
CA ASN A 54 -13.22 -2.04 0.36
C ASN A 54 -13.08 -0.64 -0.24
N ALA A 55 -14.14 0.17 -0.19
CA ALA A 55 -14.17 1.46 -0.85
C ALA A 55 -13.89 2.61 0.14
N PRO A 56 -12.99 3.55 -0.20
CA PRO A 56 -12.86 4.81 0.54
C PRO A 56 -14.21 5.53 0.58
N GLY A 57 -14.68 5.89 1.77
CA GLY A 57 -15.95 6.63 1.95
C GLY A 57 -17.20 5.77 2.14
N SER A 58 -17.11 4.43 2.04
CA SER A 58 -18.19 3.56 2.51
C SER A 58 -18.12 3.46 4.04
N GLY A 59 -18.77 4.41 4.72
CA GLY A 59 -18.97 4.34 6.17
C GLY A 59 -19.66 3.04 6.53
N MET A 60 -19.11 2.34 7.54
CA MET A 60 -19.79 1.20 8.14
C MET A 60 -20.98 1.78 8.93
N THR A 61 -22.18 1.70 8.37
CA THR A 61 -23.39 2.04 9.12
C THR A 61 -23.56 0.98 10.20
N LEU A 62 -23.51 1.42 11.46
CA LEU A 62 -23.81 0.60 12.63
C LEU A 62 -25.30 0.26 12.67
#